data_AF-A0AAP0RBX4-F1
#
_entry.id   AF-A0AAP0RBX4-F1
#
_cell.length_a   1.000
_cell.length_b   1.000
_cell.length_c   1.000
_cell.angle_alpha   90.00
_cell.angle_beta   90.00
_cell.angle_gamma   90.00
#
_symmetry.space_group_name_H-M   'P 1'
#
loop_
_entity.id
_entity.type
_entity.pdbx_description
1 polymer ?
#
loop_
_entity_poly.entity_id
_entity_poly.type
_entity_poly.pdbx_seq_one_letter_code
_entity_poly.pdbx_strand_id
1 'polypeptide(L)'
;MTCGLPTFATCHGGPAEIIVHGKSGFHIDPYHGDQATELLVNFFEKCKKEPSHWDMISMGGLKRIEEKYTWQIYSERLLTLAGVYGFWKYVSKLDRLETRRYLEMFYALKYCKLAQSVPLAVEE
;
A
#
# COMPACT_ATOMS: atom_id res chain seq x y z
N MET A 1 -6.38 3.94 -12.05
CA MET A 1 -5.28 3.24 -12.76
C MET A 1 -5.75 2.03 -13.57
N THR A 2 -6.29 0.94 -12.97
CA THR A 2 -6.68 -0.29 -13.72
C THR A 2 -7.74 -0.09 -14.81
N CYS A 3 -8.65 0.86 -14.65
CA CYS A 3 -9.64 1.21 -15.68
C CYS A 3 -9.12 2.26 -16.68
N GLY A 4 -7.82 2.56 -16.68
CA GLY A 4 -7.23 3.60 -17.53
C GLY A 4 -7.49 5.03 -17.07
N LEU A 5 -8.04 5.28 -15.89
CA LEU A 5 -8.23 6.65 -15.39
C LEU A 5 -6.91 7.23 -14.85
N PRO A 6 -6.37 8.33 -15.42
CA PRO A 6 -5.26 9.09 -14.84
C PRO A 6 -5.59 9.50 -13.40
N THR A 7 -4.67 9.24 -12.47
CA THR A 7 -4.93 9.35 -11.03
C THR A 7 -4.00 10.38 -10.40
N PHE A 8 -4.56 11.26 -9.58
CA PHE A 8 -3.85 12.18 -8.68
C PHE A 8 -4.05 11.68 -7.27
N ALA A 9 -2.98 11.34 -6.56
CA ALA A 9 -3.08 10.79 -5.21
C ALA A 9 -2.09 11.46 -4.26
N THR A 10 -2.41 11.41 -2.97
CA THR A 10 -1.55 11.94 -1.91
C THR A 10 -0.11 11.42 -2.02
N CYS A 11 0.88 12.29 -1.79
CA CYS A 11 2.28 11.90 -1.65
C CYS A 11 2.61 11.25 -0.29
N HIS A 12 1.65 11.20 0.64
CA HIS A 12 1.84 10.58 1.95
C HIS A 12 1.24 9.18 2.00
N GLY A 13 2.07 8.19 2.34
CA GLY A 13 1.66 6.79 2.52
C GLY A 13 1.72 5.94 1.24
N GLY A 14 0.90 4.89 1.17
CA GLY A 14 0.94 3.88 0.11
C GLY A 14 0.92 4.41 -1.34
N PRO A 15 0.10 5.44 -1.68
CA PRO A 15 0.06 5.96 -3.05
C PRO A 15 1.39 6.56 -3.55
N ALA A 16 2.27 6.98 -2.64
CA ALA A 16 3.61 7.46 -2.96
C ALA A 16 4.46 6.39 -3.65
N GLU A 17 4.31 5.13 -3.24
CA GLU A 17 4.97 3.98 -3.88
C GLU A 17 4.22 3.52 -5.14
N ILE A 18 2.89 3.56 -5.12
CA ILE A 18 2.05 3.04 -6.21
C ILE A 18 2.25 3.84 -7.49
N ILE A 19 2.23 5.17 -7.39
CA ILE A 19 2.33 6.09 -8.54
C ILE A 19 3.78 6.51 -8.76
N VAL A 20 4.20 6.52 -10.03
CA VAL A 20 5.42 7.19 -10.46
C VAL A 20 5.01 8.53 -11.06
N HIS A 21 5.34 9.61 -10.36
CA HIS A 21 4.95 10.98 -10.71
C HIS A 21 5.27 11.30 -12.17
N GLY A 22 4.28 11.79 -12.91
CA GLY A 22 4.41 12.16 -14.33
C GLY A 22 4.47 11.00 -15.31
N LYS A 23 4.45 9.74 -14.84
CA LYS A 23 4.51 8.53 -15.69
C LYS A 23 3.24 7.69 -15.59
N SER A 24 2.86 7.26 -14.39
CA SER A 24 1.66 6.43 -14.17
C SER A 24 0.53 7.16 -13.46
N GLY A 25 0.74 8.44 -13.13
CA GLY A 25 -0.16 9.30 -12.40
C GLY A 25 0.62 10.46 -11.80
N PHE A 26 0.01 11.18 -10.87
CA PHE A 26 0.64 12.32 -10.21
C PHE A 26 0.48 12.24 -8.70
N HIS A 27 1.47 12.79 -8.00
CA HIS A 27 1.41 13.01 -6.56
C HIS A 27 0.94 14.42 -6.27
N ILE A 28 0.07 14.56 -5.29
CA ILE A 28 -0.40 15.83 -4.73
C ILE A 28 -0.10 15.87 -3.24
N ASP A 29 0.28 17.02 -2.69
CA ASP A 29 0.47 17.19 -1.26
C ASP A 29 -0.83 17.71 -0.61
N PRO A 30 -1.50 16.94 0.26
CA PRO A 30 -2.73 17.36 0.92
C PRO A 30 -2.54 18.58 1.83
N TYR A 31 -1.30 18.89 2.25
CA TYR A 31 -1.04 20.10 3.04
C TYR A 31 -0.94 21.37 2.18
N HIS A 32 -0.86 21.23 0.85
CA HIS A 32 -0.72 22.34 -0.09
C HIS A 32 -1.81 22.26 -1.16
N GLY A 33 -3.06 22.52 -0.76
CA GLY A 33 -4.24 22.41 -1.64
C GLY A 33 -4.14 23.23 -2.92
N ASP A 34 -3.63 24.46 -2.85
CA ASP A 34 -3.48 25.33 -4.02
C ASP A 34 -2.55 24.73 -5.09
N GLN A 35 -1.43 24.12 -4.67
CA GLN A 35 -0.50 23.46 -5.57
C GLN A 35 -1.12 22.21 -6.19
N ALA A 36 -1.92 21.46 -5.42
CA ALA A 36 -2.66 20.31 -5.94
C ALA A 36 -3.68 20.74 -7.01
N THR A 37 -4.40 21.84 -6.77
CA THR A 37 -5.33 22.43 -7.74
C THR A 37 -4.60 22.93 -8.99
N GLU A 38 -3.48 23.62 -8.83
CA GLU A 38 -2.67 24.09 -9.96
C GLU A 38 -2.21 22.92 -10.84
N LEU A 39 -1.75 21.82 -10.23
CA LEU A 39 -1.35 20.62 -10.96
C LEU A 39 -2.51 19.99 -11.74
N LEU A 40 -3.70 19.92 -11.13
CA LEU A 40 -4.91 19.41 -11.80
C LEU A 40 -5.30 20.27 -13.00
N VAL A 41 -5.31 21.61 -12.84
CA VAL A 41 -5.61 22.55 -13.92
C VAL A 41 -4.61 22.40 -15.05
N ASN A 42 -3.31 22.41 -14.74
CA ASN A 42 -2.24 22.24 -15.72
C ASN A 42 -2.36 20.93 -16.50
N PHE A 43 -2.76 19.84 -15.84
CA PHE A 43 -3.00 18.56 -16.51
C PHE A 43 -4.15 18.65 -17.52
N PHE A 44 -5.30 19.21 -17.14
CA PHE A 44 -6.44 19.34 -18.05
C PHE A 44 -6.16 20.32 -19.20
N GLU A 45 -5.46 21.42 -18.95
CA GLU A 45 -5.02 22.33 -20.00
C GLU A 45 -4.09 21.64 -21.00
N LYS A 46 -3.17 20.82 -20.51
CA LYS A 46 -2.28 20.04 -21.37
C LYS A 46 -3.05 19.00 -22.17
N CYS A 47 -3.98 18.27 -21.56
CA CYS A 47 -4.87 17.34 -22.27
C CYS A 47 -5.74 18.03 -23.33
N LYS A 48 -6.15 19.29 -23.11
CA LYS A 48 -6.90 20.08 -24.10
C LYS A 48 -6.05 20.48 -25.31
N LYS A 49 -4.78 20.82 -25.08
CA LYS A 49 -3.83 21.18 -26.15
C LYS A 49 -3.31 19.95 -26.89
N GLU A 50 -3.09 18.86 -26.16
CA GLU A 50 -2.53 17.60 -26.63
C GLU A 50 -3.34 16.42 -26.03
N PRO A 51 -4.40 15.95 -26.71
CA PRO A 51 -5.25 14.87 -26.20
C PRO A 51 -4.51 13.57 -25.90
N SER A 52 -3.44 13.26 -26.64
CA SER A 52 -2.57 12.10 -26.40
C SER A 52 -1.89 12.11 -25.02
N HIS A 53 -1.81 13.27 -24.36
CA HIS A 53 -1.28 13.36 -23.00
C HIS A 53 -2.11 12.53 -22.00
N TRP A 54 -3.43 12.52 -22.17
CA TRP A 54 -4.33 11.71 -21.33
C TRP A 54 -4.05 10.22 -21.53
N ASP A 55 -3.97 9.79 -22.79
CA ASP A 55 -3.72 8.38 -23.17
C ASP A 55 -2.37 7.89 -22.64
N MET A 56 -1.34 8.73 -22.73
CA MET A 56 -0.01 8.42 -22.22
C MET A 56 -0.03 8.11 -20.71
N ILE A 57 -0.70 8.95 -19.91
CA ILE A 57 -0.79 8.73 -18.45
C ILE A 57 -1.71 7.55 -18.13
N SER A 58 -2.80 7.38 -18.87
CA SER A 58 -3.71 6.24 -18.78
C SER A 58 -2.96 4.91 -18.98
N MET A 59 -2.25 4.78 -20.10
CA MET A 59 -1.42 3.61 -20.43
C MET A 59 -0.30 3.40 -19.40
N GLY A 60 0.35 4.47 -18.95
CA GLY A 60 1.34 4.40 -17.88
C GLY A 60 0.76 3.84 -16.57
N GLY A 61 -0.49 4.20 -16.26
CA GLY A 61 -1.25 3.66 -15.13
C GLY A 61 -1.57 2.18 -15.28
N LEU A 62 -2.07 1.76 -16.45
CA LEU A 62 -2.37 0.36 -16.75
C LEU A 62 -1.12 -0.53 -16.61
N LYS A 63 -0.03 -0.12 -17.27
CA LYS A 63 1.25 -0.83 -17.23
C LYS A 63 1.79 -0.97 -15.80
N ARG A 64 1.67 0.10 -14.99
CA ARG A 64 2.11 0.07 -13.58
C ARG A 64 1.36 -0.97 -12.75
N ILE A 65 0.05 -1.10 -12.95
CA ILE A 65 -0.77 -2.09 -12.21
C ILE A 65 -0.39 -3.51 -12.65
N GLU A 66 -0.31 -3.76 -13.96
CA GLU A 66 0.04 -5.07 -14.51
C GLU A 66 1.40 -5.58 -14.00
N GLU A 67 2.40 -4.69 -13.93
CA GLU A 67 3.76 -5.05 -13.50
C GLU A 67 3.91 -5.33 -11.98
N LYS A 68 3.03 -4.76 -11.14
CA LYS A 68 3.29 -4.69 -9.68
C LYS A 68 2.14 -5.13 -8.80
N TYR A 69 0.90 -4.91 -9.21
CA TYR A 69 -0.27 -4.95 -8.34
C TYR A 69 -1.35 -5.88 -8.90
N THR A 70 -0.97 -7.13 -9.19
CA THR A 70 -1.90 -8.18 -9.64
C THR A 70 -1.95 -9.34 -8.64
N TRP A 71 -3.11 -10.00 -8.56
CA TRP A 71 -3.32 -11.13 -7.66
C TRP A 71 -2.51 -12.37 -8.02
N GLN A 72 -2.18 -12.55 -9.30
CA GLN A 72 -1.32 -13.65 -9.74
C GLN A 72 0.08 -13.50 -9.13
N ILE A 73 0.74 -12.35 -9.32
CA ILE A 73 2.06 -12.06 -8.74
C ILE A 73 2.02 -12.20 -7.21
N TYR A 74 0.93 -11.76 -6.58
CA TYR A 74 0.74 -11.91 -5.14
C TYR A 74 0.73 -13.38 -4.71
N SER A 75 -0.10 -14.22 -5.35
CA SER A 75 -0.23 -15.64 -4.99
C SER A 75 1.08 -16.42 -5.16
N GLU A 76 1.81 -16.17 -6.25
CA GLU A 76 3.10 -16.80 -6.53
C GLU A 76 4.11 -16.47 -5.42
N ARG A 77 4.25 -15.17 -5.07
CA ARG A 77 5.13 -14.73 -3.99
C ARG A 77 4.72 -15.30 -2.63
N LEU A 78 3.42 -15.31 -2.33
CA LEU A 78 2.92 -15.82 -1.06
C LEU A 78 3.27 -17.31 -0.86
N LEU A 79 3.07 -18.14 -1.89
CA LEU A 79 3.38 -19.57 -1.81
C LEU A 79 4.89 -19.82 -1.67
N THR A 80 5.73 -19.08 -2.39
CA THR A 80 7.19 -19.16 -2.21
C THR A 80 7.61 -18.80 -0.79
N LEU A 81 7.10 -17.69 -0.25
CA LEU A 81 7.42 -17.27 1.12
C LEU A 81 6.92 -18.29 2.14
N ALA A 82 5.70 -18.84 1.96
CA ALA A 82 5.16 -19.86 2.85
C ALA A 82 6.06 -21.11 2.90
N GLY A 83 6.59 -21.56 1.76
CA GLY A 83 7.54 -22.67 1.70
C GLY A 83 8.86 -22.36 2.40
N VAL A 84 9.49 -21.23 2.05
CA VAL A 84 10.79 -20.81 2.59
C VAL A 84 10.72 -20.58 4.11
N TYR A 85 9.75 -19.79 4.59
CA TYR A 85 9.57 -19.54 6.01
C TYR A 85 9.08 -20.79 6.76
N GLY A 86 8.34 -21.67 6.10
CA GLY A 86 7.96 -22.97 6.64
C GLY A 86 9.19 -23.81 6.98
N PHE A 87 10.14 -23.93 6.04
CA PHE A 87 11.42 -24.60 6.28
C PHE A 87 12.24 -23.88 7.36
N TRP A 88 12.41 -22.56 7.26
CA TRP A 88 13.19 -21.77 8.21
C TRP A 88 12.67 -21.86 9.65
N LYS A 89 11.35 -22.01 9.83
CA LYS A 89 10.73 -22.21 11.15
C LYS A 89 11.24 -23.47 11.86
N TYR A 90 11.56 -24.53 11.13
CA TYR A 90 12.12 -25.75 11.72
C TYR A 90 13.60 -25.59 12.05
N VAL A 91 14.36 -24.96 11.13
CA VAL A 91 15.81 -24.73 11.31
C VAL A 91 16.09 -23.78 12.47
N SER A 92 15.36 -22.68 12.58
CA SER A 92 15.56 -21.63 13.61
C SER A 92 14.81 -21.87 14.93
N LYS A 93 14.30 -23.09 15.15
CA LYS A 93 13.34 -23.36 16.24
C LYS A 93 13.93 -23.11 17.63
N LEU A 94 15.19 -23.51 17.86
CA LEU A 94 15.83 -23.40 19.17
C LEU A 94 16.09 -21.94 19.55
N ASP A 95 16.63 -21.14 18.63
CA ASP A 95 16.93 -19.71 18.85
C ASP A 95 15.65 -18.88 19.07
N ARG A 96 14.51 -19.31 18.51
CA ARG A 96 13.23 -18.60 18.67
C ARG A 96 12.50 -18.91 19.99
N LEU A 97 12.98 -19.84 20.81
CA LEU A 97 12.30 -20.23 22.06
C LEU A 97 12.25 -19.09 23.09
N GLU A 98 13.35 -18.37 23.27
CA GLU A 98 13.43 -17.26 24.22
C GLU A 98 12.49 -16.11 23.82
N THR A 99 12.57 -15.69 22.55
CA THR A 99 11.66 -14.68 21.97
C THR A 99 10.20 -15.11 22.10
N ARG A 100 9.89 -16.40 21.91
CA ARG A 100 8.54 -16.92 22.10
C ARG A 100 8.07 -16.75 23.54
N ARG A 101 8.88 -17.11 24.55
CA ARG A 101 8.50 -16.93 25.96
C ARG A 101 8.35 -15.45 26.33
N TYR A 102 9.20 -14.60 25.80
CA TYR A 102 9.08 -13.15 25.99
C TYR A 102 7.75 -12.61 25.41
N LEU A 103 7.36 -13.04 24.21
CA LEU A 103 6.09 -12.66 23.60
C LEU A 103 4.88 -13.23 24.35
N GLU A 104 4.96 -14.45 24.86
CA GLU A 104 3.92 -15.05 25.71
C GLU A 104 3.73 -14.22 27.00
N MET A 105 4.82 -13.83 27.65
CA MET A 105 4.78 -12.95 28.82
C MET A 105 4.21 -11.56 28.47
N PHE A 106 4.66 -10.96 27.36
CA PHE A 106 4.18 -9.65 26.91
C PHE A 106 2.68 -9.66 26.62
N TYR A 107 2.20 -10.70 25.94
CA TYR A 107 0.78 -10.90 25.68
C TYR A 107 -0.01 -11.03 27.00
N ALA A 108 0.40 -11.95 27.88
CA ALA A 108 -0.34 -12.26 29.11
C ALA A 108 -0.34 -11.10 30.11
N LEU A 109 0.80 -10.44 30.31
CA LEU A 109 0.97 -9.45 31.38
C LEU A 109 0.67 -8.01 30.92
N LYS A 110 0.83 -7.70 29.63
CA LYS A 110 0.58 -6.34 29.11
C LYS A 110 -0.67 -6.26 28.25
N TYR A 111 -0.73 -7.02 27.16
CA TYR A 111 -1.84 -6.93 26.20
C TYR A 111 -3.18 -7.29 26.84
N CYS A 112 -3.28 -8.45 27.51
CA CYS A 112 -4.54 -8.90 28.12
C CYS A 112 -5.09 -7.90 29.15
N LYS A 113 -4.21 -7.28 29.94
CA LYS A 113 -4.61 -6.27 30.94
C LYS A 113 -5.15 -5.00 30.28
N LEU A 114 -4.53 -4.55 29.20
CA LEU A 114 -5.03 -3.40 28.42
C LEU A 114 -6.36 -3.75 27.74
N ALA A 115 -6.47 -4.92 27.11
CA ALA A 115 -7.69 -5.36 26.44
C ALA A 115 -8.89 -5.44 27.40
N GLN A 116 -8.68 -5.95 28.62
CA GLN A 116 -9.71 -6.01 29.67
C GLN A 116 -10.17 -4.63 30.18
N SER A 117 -9.34 -3.60 30.02
CA SER A 117 -9.70 -2.23 30.42
C SER A 117 -10.53 -1.49 29.38
N VAL A 118 -10.67 -2.04 28.17
CA VAL A 118 -11.54 -1.48 27.14
C VAL A 118 -13.00 -1.78 27.51
N PRO A 119 -13.88 -0.76 27.62
CA PRO A 119 -15.30 -0.99 27.90
C PRO A 119 -15.93 -1.92 26.88
N LEU A 120 -16.72 -2.89 27.36
CA LEU A 120 -17.49 -3.78 26.49
C LEU A 120 -18.63 -2.98 25.84
N ALA A 121 -19.03 -3.40 24.64
CA ALA A 121 -20.23 -2.88 24.00
C ALA A 121 -21.45 -3.18 24.88
N VAL A 122 -22.34 -2.20 25.02
CA VAL A 122 -23.64 -2.36 25.69
C VAL A 122 -24.65 -2.74 24.62
N GLU A 123 -25.35 -3.86 24.80
CA GLU A 123 -26.50 -4.21 23.96
C GLU A 123 -27.70 -3.35 24.39
N GLU A 124 -28.38 -2.72 23.42
CA GLU A 124 -29.64 -1.98 23.63
C GLU A 124 -30.83 -2.89 23.93
#